data_AF-F9Q6P1-F1
#
_entry.id   AF-F9Q6P1-F1
#
_cell.length_a   1.000
_cell.length_b   1.000
_cell.length_c   1.000
_cell.angle_alpha   90.00
_cell.angle_beta   90.00
_cell.angle_gamma   90.00
#
_symmetry.space_group_name_H-M   'P 1'
#
loop_
_entity.id
_entity.type
_entity.pdbx_description
1 polymer ?
#
loop_
_entity_poly.entity_id
_entity_poly.type
_entity_poly.pdbx_seq_one_letter_code
_entity_poly.pdbx_strand_id
1 'polypeptide(L)'
;MALVRAAAKVAGSLKGDNEEQNVGIKLALRAMEAPLRQIVSNAGEEASVVASAVKNGEGNFGYNAATEQYGDMIEMGILDPTKVTRSALQFAASIAGLMITTECMVTDLPKDDKADLGGAGMGGMGGMGGMM
;
A
#
# COMPACT_ATOMS: atom_id res chain seq x y z
N MET A 1 8.73 -12.43 -5.10
CA MET A 1 9.24 -13.57 -4.27
C MET A 1 10.20 -13.15 -3.15
N ALA A 2 11.00 -12.09 -3.31
CA ALA A 2 11.98 -11.67 -2.30
C ALA A 2 11.41 -11.47 -0.88
N LEU A 3 10.22 -10.85 -0.74
CA LEU A 3 9.57 -10.65 0.56
C LEU A 3 9.13 -11.98 1.21
N VAL A 4 8.57 -12.91 0.43
CA VAL A 4 8.20 -14.25 0.92
C VAL A 4 9.43 -15.00 1.44
N ARG A 5 10.56 -14.90 0.72
CA ARG A 5 11.84 -15.50 1.13
C ARG A 5 12.40 -14.87 2.40
N ALA A 6 12.39 -13.54 2.49
CA ALA A 6 12.84 -12.82 3.66
C ALA A 6 11.99 -13.20 4.90
N ALA A 7 10.66 -13.27 4.75
CA ALA A 7 9.75 -13.66 5.81
C ALA A 7 10.04 -15.09 6.31
N ALA A 8 10.20 -16.05 5.40
CA ALA A 8 10.52 -17.43 5.75
C ALA A 8 11.83 -17.55 6.54
N LYS A 9 12.84 -16.76 6.18
CA LYS A 9 14.16 -16.78 6.83
C LYS A 9 14.14 -16.25 8.28
N VAL A 10 13.27 -15.29 8.59
CA VAL A 10 13.22 -14.65 9.92
C VAL A 10 12.10 -15.17 10.81
N ALA A 11 11.12 -15.89 10.27
CA ALA A 11 9.92 -16.33 11.00
C ALA A 11 10.22 -17.12 12.28
N GLY A 12 11.31 -17.91 12.31
CA GLY A 12 11.70 -18.70 13.47
C GLY A 12 12.57 -17.97 14.51
N SER A 13 13.12 -16.81 14.18
CA SER A 13 14.06 -16.08 15.04
C SER A 13 13.44 -14.86 15.73
N LEU A 14 12.26 -14.40 15.28
CA LEU A 14 11.60 -13.23 15.83
C LEU A 14 10.73 -13.64 17.04
N LYS A 15 10.98 -13.02 18.19
CA LYS A 15 10.18 -13.16 19.41
C LYS A 15 9.94 -11.77 19.99
N GLY A 16 8.69 -11.42 20.22
CA GLY A 16 8.31 -10.19 20.90
C GLY A 16 8.42 -10.31 22.43
N ASP A 17 8.40 -9.17 23.09
CA ASP A 17 8.43 -9.09 24.56
C ASP A 17 7.14 -9.62 25.21
N ASN A 18 6.03 -9.58 24.46
CA ASN A 18 4.71 -10.03 24.90
C ASN A 18 3.91 -10.67 23.74
N GLU A 19 2.75 -11.22 24.05
CA GLU A 19 1.90 -11.90 23.06
C GLU A 19 1.34 -10.95 21.98
N GLU A 20 1.08 -9.68 22.31
CA GLU A 20 0.61 -8.70 21.33
C GLU A 20 1.66 -8.44 20.24
N GLN A 21 2.93 -8.30 20.66
CA GLN A 21 4.04 -8.18 19.72
C GLN A 21 4.22 -9.46 18.89
N ASN A 22 4.05 -10.65 19.48
CA ASN A 22 4.08 -11.92 18.73
C ASN A 22 2.98 -11.99 17.67
N VAL A 23 1.78 -11.50 17.97
CA VAL A 23 0.68 -11.37 17.01
C VAL A 23 1.05 -10.38 15.91
N GLY A 24 1.61 -9.21 16.26
CA GLY A 24 2.09 -8.22 15.30
C GLY A 24 3.15 -8.78 14.33
N ILE A 25 4.13 -9.53 14.85
CA ILE A 25 5.14 -10.24 14.05
C ILE A 25 4.47 -11.19 13.05
N LYS A 26 3.54 -12.03 13.50
CA LYS A 26 2.81 -12.96 12.63
C LYS A 26 2.04 -12.23 11.52
N LEU A 27 1.40 -11.11 11.86
CA LEU A 27 0.69 -10.26 10.88
C LEU A 27 1.63 -9.66 9.85
N ALA A 28 2.78 -9.11 10.27
CA ALA A 28 3.77 -8.54 9.36
C ALA A 28 4.34 -9.60 8.41
N LEU A 29 4.69 -10.79 8.92
CA LEU A 29 5.18 -11.91 8.11
C LEU A 29 4.13 -12.35 7.08
N ARG A 30 2.85 -12.39 7.46
CA ARG A 30 1.76 -12.70 6.53
C ARG A 30 1.58 -11.60 5.47
N ALA A 31 1.67 -10.32 5.85
CA ALA A 31 1.53 -9.19 4.93
C ALA A 31 2.61 -9.17 3.83
N MET A 32 3.80 -9.70 4.13
CA MET A 32 4.89 -9.84 3.14
C MET A 32 4.55 -10.79 1.98
N GLU A 33 3.55 -11.68 2.12
CA GLU A 33 3.04 -12.52 1.02
C GLU A 33 2.05 -11.77 0.11
N ALA A 34 1.47 -10.65 0.58
CA ALA A 34 0.39 -9.95 -0.12
C ALA A 34 0.78 -9.43 -1.52
N PRO A 35 1.99 -8.88 -1.75
CA PRO A 35 2.37 -8.42 -3.10
C PRO A 35 2.37 -9.54 -4.14
N LEU A 36 2.87 -10.73 -3.78
CA LEU A 36 2.84 -11.89 -4.68
C LEU A 36 1.40 -12.32 -4.96
N ARG A 37 0.58 -12.42 -3.92
CA ARG A 37 -0.83 -12.81 -4.05
C ARG A 37 -1.60 -11.84 -4.95
N GLN A 38 -1.31 -10.54 -4.83
CA GLN A 38 -1.94 -9.53 -5.67
C GLN A 38 -1.53 -9.68 -7.14
N ILE A 39 -0.24 -9.93 -7.42
CA ILE A 39 0.25 -10.16 -8.78
C ILE A 39 -0.44 -11.39 -9.41
N VAL A 40 -0.52 -12.49 -8.67
CA VAL A 40 -1.15 -13.73 -9.14
C VAL A 40 -2.65 -13.55 -9.38
N SER A 41 -3.33 -12.89 -8.44
CA SER A 41 -4.77 -12.59 -8.58
C SER A 41 -5.04 -11.71 -9.81
N ASN A 42 -4.19 -10.71 -10.06
CA ASN A 42 -4.29 -9.86 -11.25
C ASN A 42 -4.05 -10.64 -12.55
N ALA A 43 -3.30 -11.74 -12.50
CA ALA A 43 -3.11 -12.66 -13.63
C ALA A 43 -4.27 -13.67 -13.80
N GLY A 44 -5.26 -13.68 -12.89
CA GLY A 44 -6.42 -14.57 -12.94
C GLY A 44 -6.18 -15.95 -12.33
N GLU A 45 -5.04 -16.16 -11.67
CA GLU A 45 -4.68 -17.45 -11.05
C GLU A 45 -5.02 -17.52 -9.55
N GLU A 46 -5.02 -18.75 -8.99
CA GLU A 46 -5.31 -18.96 -7.56
C GLU A 46 -4.09 -18.60 -6.69
N ALA A 47 -4.20 -17.44 -6.05
CA ALA A 47 -3.12 -16.83 -5.27
C ALA A 47 -2.60 -17.70 -4.11
N SER A 48 -3.45 -18.53 -3.50
CA SER A 48 -3.06 -19.34 -2.33
C SER A 48 -2.16 -20.51 -2.72
N VAL A 49 -2.46 -21.19 -3.83
CA VAL A 49 -1.69 -22.27 -4.42
C VAL A 49 -0.32 -21.76 -4.82
N VAL A 50 -0.26 -20.66 -5.58
CA VAL A 50 1.01 -20.08 -6.01
C VAL A 50 1.84 -19.58 -4.82
N ALA A 51 1.22 -18.87 -3.87
CA ALA A 51 1.94 -18.38 -2.69
C ALA A 51 2.50 -19.53 -1.85
N SER A 52 1.74 -20.63 -1.68
CA SER A 52 2.20 -21.82 -0.96
C SER A 52 3.34 -22.53 -1.70
N ALA A 53 3.22 -22.69 -3.02
CA ALA A 53 4.27 -23.31 -3.85
C ALA A 53 5.57 -22.50 -3.79
N VAL A 54 5.48 -21.17 -3.97
CA VAL A 54 6.64 -20.29 -3.83
C VAL A 54 7.20 -20.40 -2.43
N LYS A 55 6.40 -20.34 -1.37
CA LYS A 55 6.89 -20.43 0.02
C LYS A 55 7.67 -21.71 0.32
N ASN A 56 7.24 -22.85 -0.24
CA ASN A 56 7.90 -24.15 -0.07
C ASN A 56 9.15 -24.34 -0.95
N GLY A 57 9.38 -23.46 -1.93
CA GLY A 57 10.60 -23.46 -2.72
C GLY A 57 11.77 -22.75 -2.03
N GLU A 58 12.95 -22.83 -2.65
CA GLU A 58 14.21 -22.30 -2.12
C GLU A 58 14.86 -21.29 -3.08
N GLY A 59 15.83 -20.52 -2.57
CA GLY A 59 16.62 -19.58 -3.37
C GLY A 59 15.75 -18.62 -4.20
N ASN A 60 16.03 -18.55 -5.50
CA ASN A 60 15.33 -17.68 -6.45
C ASN A 60 14.06 -18.31 -7.03
N PHE A 61 13.64 -19.49 -6.59
CA PHE A 61 12.43 -20.12 -7.07
C PHE A 61 11.24 -19.18 -6.91
N GLY A 62 10.47 -18.99 -7.97
CA GLY A 62 9.29 -18.14 -7.98
C GLY A 62 8.31 -18.56 -9.05
N TYR A 63 7.36 -17.66 -9.31
CA TYR A 63 6.31 -17.85 -10.29
C TYR A 63 6.27 -16.62 -11.20
N ASN A 64 6.34 -16.84 -12.50
CA ASN A 64 6.26 -15.83 -13.53
C ASN A 64 4.81 -15.67 -13.99
N ALA A 65 4.17 -14.59 -13.55
CA ALA A 65 2.77 -14.30 -13.87
C ALA A 65 2.52 -13.91 -15.34
N ALA A 66 3.56 -13.63 -16.12
CA ALA A 66 3.40 -13.34 -17.56
C ALA A 66 3.35 -14.61 -18.41
N THR A 67 3.96 -15.70 -17.94
CA THR A 67 4.05 -16.98 -18.68
C THR A 67 3.40 -18.14 -17.94
N GLU A 68 2.89 -17.92 -16.72
CA GLU A 68 2.25 -18.92 -15.87
C GLU A 68 3.18 -20.09 -15.49
N GLN A 69 4.48 -19.82 -15.37
CA GLN A 69 5.51 -20.84 -15.12
C GLN A 69 6.25 -20.63 -13.81
N TYR A 70 6.61 -21.74 -13.16
CA TYR A 70 7.51 -21.76 -12.01
C TYR A 70 8.96 -21.97 -12.45
N GLY A 71 9.90 -21.34 -11.76
CA GLY A 71 11.32 -21.56 -12.00
C GLY A 71 12.23 -20.53 -11.33
N ASP A 72 13.48 -20.47 -11.77
CA ASP A 72 14.44 -19.49 -11.25
C ASP A 72 14.15 -18.11 -11.84
N MET A 73 13.81 -17.17 -10.96
CA MET A 73 13.39 -15.84 -11.39
C MET A 73 14.55 -14.99 -11.94
N ILE A 74 15.80 -15.28 -11.56
CA ILE A 74 16.98 -14.62 -12.12
C ILE A 74 17.21 -15.12 -13.55
N GLU A 75 17.11 -16.43 -13.79
CA GLU A 75 17.22 -17.01 -15.14
C GLU A 75 16.11 -16.49 -16.06
N MET A 76 14.90 -16.28 -15.51
CA MET A 76 13.77 -15.67 -16.22
C MET A 76 13.91 -14.14 -16.42
N GLY A 77 14.96 -13.52 -15.88
CA GLY A 77 15.20 -12.07 -16.00
C GLY A 77 14.28 -11.20 -15.13
N ILE A 78 13.61 -11.78 -14.14
CA ILE A 78 12.68 -11.09 -13.24
C ILE A 78 13.37 -10.85 -11.90
N LEU A 79 13.97 -9.67 -11.76
CA LEU A 79 14.73 -9.28 -10.58
C LEU A 79 14.28 -7.93 -10.04
N ASP A 80 14.19 -7.83 -8.72
CA ASP A 80 13.93 -6.58 -8.00
C ASP A 80 15.22 -6.10 -7.34
N PRO A 81 15.65 -4.84 -7.54
CA PRO A 81 16.79 -4.29 -6.82
C PRO A 81 16.55 -4.31 -5.31
N THR A 82 17.54 -4.76 -4.54
CA THR A 82 17.44 -4.87 -3.06
C THR A 82 16.97 -3.58 -2.39
N LYS A 83 17.43 -2.43 -2.87
CA LYS A 83 17.02 -1.11 -2.34
C LYS A 83 15.52 -0.88 -2.50
N VAL A 84 14.93 -1.29 -3.62
CA VAL A 84 13.50 -1.07 -3.91
C VAL A 84 12.66 -1.88 -2.92
N THR A 85 12.89 -3.19 -2.84
CA THR A 85 12.12 -4.08 -1.96
C THR A 85 12.25 -3.71 -0.49
N ARG A 86 13.47 -3.37 -0.04
CA ARG A 86 13.71 -2.94 1.34
C ARG A 86 12.99 -1.63 1.65
N SER A 87 13.14 -0.62 0.79
CA SER A 87 12.56 0.71 1.04
C SER A 87 11.04 0.66 0.99
N ALA A 88 10.46 -0.13 0.08
CA ALA A 88 9.02 -0.36 0.01
C ALA A 88 8.46 -0.94 1.32
N LEU A 89 9.11 -1.97 1.88
CA LEU A 89 8.71 -2.54 3.16
C LEU A 89 8.84 -1.54 4.31
N GLN A 90 9.93 -0.78 4.36
CA GLN A 90 10.15 0.22 5.41
C GLN A 90 9.11 1.34 5.37
N PHE A 91 8.79 1.86 4.19
CA PHE A 91 7.77 2.90 4.04
C PHE A 91 6.37 2.38 4.37
N ALA A 92 6.02 1.16 3.92
CA ALA A 92 4.77 0.52 4.27
C ALA A 92 4.62 0.33 5.79
N ALA A 93 5.67 -0.15 6.46
CA ALA A 93 5.69 -0.32 7.91
C ALA A 93 5.58 1.02 8.66
N SER A 94 6.24 2.07 8.16
CA SER A 94 6.18 3.42 8.74
C SER A 94 4.76 3.98 8.71
N ILE A 95 4.09 3.92 7.56
CA ILE A 95 2.70 4.40 7.43
C ILE A 95 1.75 3.52 8.23
N ALA A 96 1.92 2.19 8.22
CA ALA A 96 1.08 1.30 9.03
C ALA A 96 1.20 1.61 10.53
N GLY A 97 2.41 1.84 11.04
CA GLY A 97 2.64 2.24 12.43
C GLY A 97 1.98 3.58 12.79
N LEU A 98 2.10 4.57 11.89
CA LEU A 98 1.40 5.85 12.04
C LEU A 98 -0.12 5.65 12.12
N MET A 99 -0.70 4.91 11.17
CA MET A 99 -2.15 4.73 11.08
C MET A 99 -2.73 3.93 12.26
N ILE A 100 -2.03 2.88 12.73
CA ILE A 100 -2.48 2.04 13.86
C ILE A 100 -2.52 2.84 15.16
N THR A 101 -1.66 3.83 15.33
CA THR A 101 -1.57 4.66 16.55
C THR A 101 -2.32 5.98 16.44
N THR A 102 -2.99 6.23 15.31
CA THR A 102 -3.77 7.44 15.08
C THR A 102 -5.17 7.28 15.66
N GLU A 103 -5.46 7.98 16.76
CA GLU A 103 -6.77 7.94 17.43
C GLU A 103 -7.80 8.90 16.82
N CYS A 104 -7.36 9.97 16.16
CA CYS A 104 -8.26 10.99 15.60
C CYS A 104 -7.67 11.62 14.34
N MET A 105 -8.53 11.90 13.36
CA MET A 105 -8.23 12.67 12.17
C MET A 105 -9.16 13.89 12.11
N VAL A 106 -8.60 15.09 12.08
CA VAL A 106 -9.35 16.35 11.91
C VAL A 106 -9.23 16.77 10.45
N THR A 107 -10.36 17.12 9.84
CA THR A 107 -10.43 17.58 8.46
C THR A 107 -11.20 18.88 8.36
N ASP A 108 -10.85 19.72 7.39
CA ASP A 108 -11.64 20.90 7.05
C ASP A 108 -13.00 20.47 6.48
N LEU A 109 -14.03 21.29 6.70
CA LEU A 109 -15.31 21.10 6.04
C LEU A 109 -15.15 21.23 4.52
N PRO A 110 -15.95 20.51 3.72
CA PRO A 110 -16.02 20.72 2.28
C PRO A 110 -16.23 22.21 2.00
N LYS A 111 -15.35 22.80 1.19
CA LYS A 111 -15.54 24.17 0.73
C LYS A 111 -16.67 24.16 -0.29
N ASP A 112 -17.72 24.94 -0.04
CA ASP A 112 -18.62 25.33 -1.11
C ASP A 112 -17.82 26.27 -2.02
N ASP A 113 -17.31 25.75 -3.14
CA ASP A 113 -16.71 26.55 -4.22
C ASP A 113 -17.81 27.33 -4.96
N LYS A 114 -18.63 28.09 -4.23
CA LYS A 114 -19.38 29.19 -4.82
C LYS A 114 -18.41 30.36 -4.86
N ALA A 115 -18.05 30.75 -6.07
CA ALA A 115 -17.38 32.02 -6.30
C ALA A 115 -18.10 33.09 -5.49
N ASP A 116 -17.39 33.71 -4.56
CA ASP A 116 -17.86 34.88 -3.85
C ASP A 116 -18.01 35.99 -4.90
N LEU A 117 -19.21 36.09 -5.48
CA LEU A 117 -19.66 37.27 -6.22
C LEU A 117 -19.98 38.38 -5.20
N GLY A 118 -19.01 38.64 -4.32
CA GLY A 118 -19.01 39.74 -3.40
C GLY A 118 -18.86 41.05 -4.18
N GLY A 119 -19.99 41.72 -4.39
CA GLY A 119 -20.01 43.18 -4.53
C GLY A 119 -20.15 43.75 -5.93
N ALA A 120 -21.12 43.29 -6.73
CA ALA A 120 -21.60 44.08 -7.87
C ALA A 120 -23.10 43.85 -8.12
N GLY A 121 -23.97 44.51 -7.35
CA GLY A 121 -25.37 44.59 -7.74
C GLY A 121 -26.34 45.07 -6.68
N MET A 122 -26.88 46.27 -6.92
CA MET A 122 -28.22 46.73 -6.51
C MET A 122 -28.44 47.14 -5.07
N GLY A 123 -27.83 48.27 -4.70
CA GLY A 123 -28.39 49.19 -3.72
C GLY A 123 -29.25 50.27 -4.39
N GLY A 124 -30.56 50.24 -4.13
CA GLY A 124 -31.33 51.46 -3.87
C GLY A 124 -31.77 52.32 -5.06
N MET A 125 -33.03 52.14 -5.45
CA MET A 125 -33.90 53.16 -6.02
C MET A 125 -33.77 54.53 -5.30
N GLY A 126 -33.58 55.63 -6.04
CA GLY A 126 -33.97 56.96 -5.57
C GLY A 126 -33.12 58.14 -6.10
N GLY A 127 -33.74 59.04 -6.86
CA GLY A 127 -33.30 60.45 -6.91
C GLY A 127 -33.14 61.09 -8.29
N MET A 128 -34.27 61.47 -8.90
CA MET A 128 -34.56 62.80 -9.47
C MET A 128 -33.40 63.82 -9.61
N GLY A 129 -33.24 64.40 -10.80
CA GLY A 129 -32.70 65.76 -10.96
C GLY A 129 -31.71 65.92 -12.12
N GLY A 130 -32.18 66.45 -13.24
CA GLY A 130 -31.37 66.66 -14.44
C GLY A 130 -30.40 67.83 -14.35
N MET A 131 -29.51 67.92 -15.33
CA MET A 131 -29.25 69.13 -16.10
C MET A 131 -28.48 68.77 -17.37
N MET A 132 -28.73 69.57 -18.41
CA MET A 132 -28.08 69.60 -19.72
C MET A 132 -26.55 69.55 -19.67
#